data_AF-A0A7W1IVH6-F1
#
_entry.id   AF-A0A7W1IVH6-F1
#
_cell.length_a   1.000
_cell.length_b   1.000
_cell.length_c   1.000
_cell.angle_alpha   90.00
_cell.angle_beta   90.00
_cell.angle_gamma   90.00
#
_symmetry.space_group_name_H-M   'P 1'
#
loop_
_entity.id
_entity.type
_entity.pdbx_description
1 polymer ?
#
loop_
_entity_poly.entity_id
_entity_poly.type
_entity_poly.pdbx_seq_one_letter_code
_entity_poly.pdbx_strand_id
1 'polypeptide(L)' 'MKYEPIKKYSKVDIEKAVADNNADELLLLVLSVALYSDDFEYAENFYVQLSIHEHFNVRGNAIQGLGHIA' A
#
# COMPACT_ATOMS: atom_id res chain seq x y z
N MET A 1 -13.90 12.58 13.90
CA MET A 1 -12.79 12.35 12.95
C MET A 1 -12.78 13.47 11.93
N LYS A 2 -11.61 14.00 11.58
CA LYS A 2 -11.43 14.98 10.50
C LYS A 2 -10.84 14.23 9.32
N TYR A 3 -11.40 14.42 8.13
CA TYR A 3 -10.86 13.83 6.91
C TYR A 3 -9.51 14.47 6.55
N GLU A 4 -8.57 13.65 6.08
CA GLU A 4 -7.30 14.07 5.51
C GLU A 4 -7.12 13.39 4.14
N PRO A 5 -6.71 14.14 3.10
CA PRO A 5 -6.45 13.56 1.80
C PRO A 5 -5.24 12.63 1.84
N ILE A 6 -5.34 11.48 1.18
CA ILE A 6 -4.20 10.56 1.02
C ILE A 6 -3.15 11.23 0.13
N LYS A 7 -1.92 11.33 0.64
CA LYS A 7 -0.77 11.85 -0.10
C LYS A 7 -0.37 10.87 -1.21
N LYS A 8 0.04 11.38 -2.38
CA LYS A 8 0.72 10.58 -3.41
C LYS A 8 2.18 10.39 -3.01
N TYR A 9 2.62 9.13 -2.94
CA TYR A 9 4.01 8.77 -2.68
C TYR A 9 4.74 8.42 -3.97
N SER A 10 6.06 8.66 -3.98
CA SER A 10 6.91 8.18 -5.05
C SER A 10 7.16 6.68 -4.89
N LYS A 11 7.44 5.99 -6.00
CA LYS A 11 7.82 4.56 -5.98
C LYS A 11 9.02 4.28 -5.06
N VAL A 12 10.00 5.18 -5.05
CA VAL A 12 11.19 5.08 -4.19
C VAL A 12 10.82 5.15 -2.70
N ASP A 13 9.91 6.06 -2.32
CA ASP A 13 9.46 6.18 -0.93
C ASP A 13 8.67 4.93 -0.50
N ILE A 14 7.81 4.40 -1.40
CA ILE A 14 7.05 3.18 -1.15
C ILE A 14 7.99 1.98 -0.93
N GLU A 15 8.95 1.78 -1.83
CA GLU A 15 9.92 0.69 -1.75
C GLU A 15 10.77 0.77 -0.49
N LYS A 16 11.16 1.98 -0.07
CA LYS A 16 11.88 2.19 1.17
C LYS A 16 11.03 1.79 2.39
N ALA A 17 9.78 2.22 2.45
CA ALA A 17 8.90 1.87 3.58
C ALA A 17 8.62 0.36 3.67
N VAL A 18 8.53 -0.32 2.52
CA VAL A 18 8.44 -1.78 2.44
C VAL A 18 9.71 -2.43 2.98
N ALA A 19 10.89 -1.92 2.62
CA ALA A 19 12.17 -2.42 3.12
C ALA A 19 12.34 -2.18 4.63
N ASP A 20 11.89 -1.03 5.13
CA ASP A 20 11.94 -0.65 6.54
C ASP A 20 10.87 -1.40 7.39
N ASN A 21 9.94 -2.12 6.74
CA ASN A 21 8.85 -2.90 7.35
C ASN A 21 8.03 -2.11 8.39
N ASN A 22 7.86 -0.80 8.16
CA ASN A 22 7.15 0.07 9.08
C ASN A 22 5.63 -0.03 8.86
N ALA A 23 4.94 -0.79 9.71
CA ALA A 23 3.52 -1.04 9.58
C ALA A 23 2.67 0.24 9.52
N ASP A 24 2.97 1.26 10.33
CA ASP A 24 2.19 2.51 10.37
C ASP A 24 2.25 3.26 9.03
N GLU A 25 3.43 3.26 8.41
CA GLU A 25 3.63 3.86 7.09
C GLU A 25 2.97 3.03 5.99
N LEU A 26 3.12 1.70 6.05
CA LEU A 26 2.52 0.78 5.09
C LEU A 26 0.98 0.88 5.07
N LEU A 27 0.34 1.13 6.20
CA LEU A 27 -1.11 1.34 6.28
C LEU A 27 -1.60 2.56 5.48
N LEU A 28 -0.77 3.58 5.29
CA LEU A 28 -1.07 4.72 4.45
C LEU A 28 -0.70 4.46 2.98
N LEU A 29 0.43 3.78 2.75
CA LEU A 29 0.94 3.51 1.40
C LEU A 29 0.03 2.58 0.60
N VAL A 30 -0.59 1.59 1.25
CA VAL A 30 -1.60 0.73 0.61
C VAL A 30 -2.78 1.53 0.05
N LEU A 31 -3.12 2.69 0.64
CA LEU A 31 -4.15 3.56 0.09
C LEU A 31 -3.60 4.44 -1.04
N SER A 32 -2.37 4.95 -0.90
CA SER A 32 -1.72 5.74 -1.95
C SER A 32 -1.52 4.96 -3.25
N VAL A 33 -1.11 3.69 -3.17
CA VAL A 33 -0.88 2.86 -4.36
C VAL A 33 -2.19 2.63 -5.11
N ALA A 34 -3.27 2.31 -4.39
CA ALA A 34 -4.61 2.11 -4.94
C ALA A 34 -5.11 3.34 -5.71
N LEU A 35 -4.91 4.53 -5.14
CA LEU A 35 -5.45 5.77 -5.69
C LEU A 35 -4.61 6.38 -6.82
N TYR A 36 -3.29 6.14 -6.83
CA TYR A 36 -2.37 6.94 -7.64
C TYR A 36 -1.34 6.16 -8.45
N SER A 37 -1.29 4.83 -8.35
CA SER A 37 -0.39 4.01 -9.16
C SER A 37 -1.00 3.79 -10.55
N ASP A 38 -0.31 4.25 -11.59
CA ASP A 38 -0.71 4.01 -12.98
C ASP A 38 -0.09 2.71 -13.54
N ASP A 39 0.81 2.08 -12.78
CA ASP A 39 1.50 0.84 -13.13
C ASP A 39 0.81 -0.34 -12.41
N PHE A 40 -0.02 -1.06 -13.16
CA PHE A 40 -0.82 -2.18 -12.64
C PHE A 40 0.08 -3.32 -12.13
N GLU A 41 1.10 -3.71 -12.91
CA GLU A 41 1.99 -4.82 -12.53
C GLU A 41 2.76 -4.49 -11.25
N TYR A 42 3.22 -3.24 -11.10
CA TYR A 42 3.82 -2.79 -9.85
C TYR A 42 2.83 -2.82 -8.68
N ALA A 43 1.61 -2.32 -8.87
CA ALA A 43 0.59 -2.27 -7.82
C ALA A 43 0.17 -3.68 -7.37
N GLU A 44 -0.05 -4.59 -8.31
CA GLU A 44 -0.38 -5.99 -8.03
C GLU A 44 0.75 -6.66 -7.23
N ASN A 45 2.00 -6.56 -7.70
CA ASN A 45 3.15 -7.13 -6.99
C ASN A 45 3.32 -6.57 -5.58
N PHE A 46 3.12 -5.26 -5.41
CA PHE A 46 3.14 -4.60 -4.10
C PHE A 46 2.09 -5.19 -3.14
N TYR A 47 0.85 -5.35 -3.58
CA TYR A 47 -0.19 -5.91 -2.73
C TYR A 47 -0.03 -7.41 -2.47
N VAL A 48 0.41 -8.18 -3.46
CA VAL A 48 0.73 -9.60 -3.28
C VAL A 48 1.81 -9.77 -2.21
N GLN A 49 2.87 -8.96 -2.26
CA GLN A 49 3.92 -8.98 -1.25
C GLN A 49 3.37 -8.68 0.16
N LEU A 50 2.50 -7.67 0.30
CA LEU A 50 1.94 -7.30 1.60
C LEU A 50 0.81 -8.22 2.09
N SER A 51 0.26 -9.07 1.23
CA SER A 51 -0.81 -10.01 1.59
C SER A 51 -0.39 -11.10 2.59
N ILE A 52 0.91 -11.24 2.83
CA ILE A 52 1.49 -12.15 3.83
C ILE A 52 2.15 -11.42 5.00
N HIS A 53 2.04 -10.09 5.05
CA HIS A 53 2.68 -9.26 6.08
C HIS A 53 2.21 -9.66 7.49
N GLU A 54 3.10 -9.63 8.49
CA GLU A 54 2.78 -10.07 9.86
C GLU A 54 1.67 -9.23 10.51
N HIS A 55 1.76 -7.90 10.34
CA HIS A 55 0.77 -6.95 10.83
C HIS A 55 -0.57 -7.14 10.12
N PHE A 56 -1.58 -7.54 10.89
CA PHE A 56 -2.88 -7.97 10.36
C PHE A 56 -3.61 -6.89 9.56
N ASN A 57 -3.53 -5.62 9.95
CA ASN A 57 -4.16 -4.54 9.18
C ASN A 57 -3.42 -4.26 7.86
N VAL A 58 -2.10 -4.43 7.80
CA VAL A 58 -1.34 -4.24 6.54
C VAL A 58 -1.77 -5.32 5.56
N ARG A 59 -1.80 -6.57 6.04
CA ARG A 59 -2.28 -7.73 5.28
C ARG A 59 -3.72 -7.58 4.81
N GLY A 60 -4.62 -7.18 5.71
CA GLY A 60 -6.04 -6.97 5.37
C GLY A 60 -6.22 -5.89 4.31
N ASN A 61 -5.52 -4.75 4.47
CA ASN A 61 -5.57 -3.67 3.50
C ASN A 61 -4.95 -4.07 2.16
N ALA A 62 -3.92 -4.92 2.15
CA ALA A 62 -3.33 -5.40 0.90
C ALA A 62 -4.31 -6.25 0.08
N ILE A 63 -5.04 -7.16 0.75
CA ILE A 63 -6.08 -7.96 0.10
C ILE A 63 -7.21 -7.08 -0.43
N GLN A 64 -7.61 -6.05 0.33
CA GLN A 64 -8.60 -5.07 -0.15
C GLN A 64 -8.07 -4.25 -1.33
N GLY A 65 -6.78 -3.88 -1.30
CA GLY A 65 -6.10 -3.13 -2.35
C GLY A 65 -6.10 -3.87 -3.69
N LEU A 66 -5.90 -5.19 -3.70
CA LEU A 66 -6.06 -6.02 -4.90
C LEU A 66 -7.45 -5.87 -5.53
N GLY A 67 -8.50 -5.77 -4.72
CA GLY A 67 -9.86 -5.54 -5.20
C GLY A 67 -10.10 -4.12 -5.71
N HIS A 68 -9.28 -3.13 -5.34
CA HIS A 68 -9.39 -1.75 -5.81
C HIS A 68 -8.75 -1.54 -7.19
N ILE A 69 -7.68 -2.29 -7.48
CA ILE A 69 -6.92 -2.16 -8.72
C ILE A 69 -7.43 -3.08 -9.85
N ALA A 70 -8.39 -3.96 -9.56
CA ALA A 70 -9.02 -4.89 -10.51
C ALA A 70 -10.20 -4.24 -11.25
#